data_AF-A0A7J0FAE6-F1
#
_entry.id   AF-A0A7J0FAE6-F1
#
_cell.length_a   1.000
_cell.length_b   1.000
_cell.length_c   1.000
_cell.angle_alpha   90.00
_cell.angle_beta   90.00
_cell.angle_gamma   90.00
#
_symmetry.space_group_name_H-M   'P 1'
#
loop_
_entity.id
_entity.type
_entity.pdbx_description
1 polymer ?
#
loop_
_entity_poly.entity_id
_entity_poly.type
_entity_poly.pdbx_seq_one_letter_code
_entity_poly.pdbx_strand_id
1 'polypeptide(L)'
;MGSKTISNCVEALIGAYYVGGELTAALQLMKWLGIDAELDPSLVDEAIRTASLHSYIPKAKEIEVLQSKLSYKFPIKGLVL
;
A
#
# COMPACT_ATOMS: atom_id res chain seq x y z
N MET A 1 -18.89 -10.77 25.12
CA MET A 1 -19.36 -10.24 23.81
C MET A 1 -18.89 -8.80 23.53
N GLY A 2 -17.72 -8.36 24.02
CA GLY A 2 -17.29 -6.94 23.89
C GLY A 2 -16.19 -6.71 22.85
N SER A 3 -15.15 -7.55 22.83
CA SER A 3 -13.93 -7.32 22.02
C SER A 3 -14.20 -7.25 20.50
N LYS A 4 -14.97 -8.19 19.93
CA LYS A 4 -15.28 -8.18 18.49
C LYS A 4 -16.10 -6.96 18.07
N THR A 5 -17.08 -6.56 18.87
CA THR A 5 -17.91 -5.40 18.57
C THR A 5 -17.08 -4.11 18.59
N ILE A 6 -16.18 -3.96 19.57
CA ILE A 6 -15.26 -2.82 19.65
C ILE A 6 -14.32 -2.79 18.44
N SER A 7 -13.74 -3.93 18.07
CA SER A 7 -12.88 -4.05 16.88
C SER A 7 -13.61 -3.60 15.61
N ASN A 8 -14.83 -4.10 15.38
CA ASN A 8 -15.62 -3.71 14.22
C ASN A 8 -15.90 -2.19 14.19
N CYS A 9 -16.14 -1.55 15.34
CA CYS A 9 -16.32 -0.10 15.43
C CYS A 9 -15.03 0.67 15.08
N VAL A 10 -13.87 0.19 15.53
CA VAL A 10 -12.57 0.78 15.21
C VAL A 10 -12.30 0.68 13.70
N GLU A 11 -12.52 -0.48 13.09
CA GLU A 11 -12.38 -0.67 11.64
C GLU A 11 -13.29 0.26 10.83
N ALA A 12 -14.56 0.37 11.24
CA ALA A 12 -15.52 1.26 10.59
C ALA A 12 -15.09 2.74 10.70
N LEU A 13 -14.54 3.15 11.85
CA LEU A 13 -14.07 4.52 12.05
C LEU A 13 -12.82 4.83 11.21
N ILE A 14 -11.88 3.90 11.14
CA ILE A 14 -10.71 4.00 10.25
C ILE A 14 -11.16 4.14 8.79
N GLY A 15 -12.13 3.32 8.37
CA GLY A 15 -12.72 3.42 7.03
C GLY A 15 -13.39 4.77 6.77
N ALA A 16 -14.12 5.32 7.74
CA ALA A 16 -14.77 6.63 7.61
C ALA A 16 -13.75 7.76 7.42
N TYR A 17 -12.66 7.76 8.21
CA TYR A 17 -11.58 8.74 8.06
C TYR A 17 -10.81 8.57 6.76
N TYR A 18 -10.61 7.33 6.31
CA TYR A 18 -10.00 7.06 5.00
C TYR A 18 -10.85 7.61 3.85
N VAL A 19 -12.17 7.40 3.88
CA VAL A 19 -13.07 7.90 2.83
C VAL A 19 -13.16 9.43 2.85
N GLY A 20 -13.18 10.05 4.04
CA GLY A 20 -13.36 11.50 4.18
C GLY A 20 -12.08 12.33 4.04
N GLY A 21 -10.91 11.78 4.37
CA GLY A 21 -9.64 12.51 4.44
C GLY A 21 -8.42 11.71 3.94
N GLU A 22 -8.67 10.67 3.15
CA GLU A 22 -7.67 9.81 2.53
C GLU A 22 -6.78 9.07 3.55
N LEU A 23 -5.66 8.54 3.06
CA LEU A 23 -4.72 7.74 3.85
C LEU A 23 -4.19 8.51 5.08
N THR A 24 -3.89 9.80 4.93
CA THR A 24 -3.33 10.61 6.01
C THR A 24 -4.29 10.73 7.19
N ALA A 25 -5.58 10.96 6.94
CA ALA A 25 -6.57 11.06 8.00
C ALA A 25 -6.78 9.72 8.73
N ALA A 26 -6.77 8.61 7.99
CA ALA A 26 -6.84 7.27 8.57
C ALA A 26 -5.62 6.96 9.45
N LEU A 27 -4.41 7.30 9.00
CA LEU A 27 -3.18 7.12 9.77
C LEU A 27 -3.16 7.99 11.04
N GLN A 28 -3.62 9.24 10.96
CA GLN A 28 -3.74 10.11 12.14
C GLN A 28 -4.72 9.54 13.17
N LEU A 29 -5.87 9.02 12.74
CA LEU A 29 -6.82 8.35 13.64
C LEU A 29 -6.19 7.10 14.28
N MET A 30 -5.52 6.26 13.50
CA MET A 30 -4.85 5.07 14.02
C MET A 30 -3.81 5.43 15.08
N LYS A 31 -2.96 6.44 14.83
CA LYS A 31 -2.01 6.96 15.82
C LYS A 31 -2.72 7.53 17.05
N TRP A 32 -3.82 8.25 16.88
CA TRP A 32 -4.62 8.79 17.99
C TRP A 32 -5.21 7.68 18.87
N LEU A 33 -5.59 6.55 18.28
CA LEU A 33 -6.06 5.35 18.99
C LEU A 33 -4.91 4.53 19.63
N GLY A 34 -3.65 4.95 19.46
CA GLY A 34 -2.47 4.22 19.94
C GLY A 34 -2.13 2.98 19.12
N ILE A 35 -2.65 2.88 17.89
CA ILE A 35 -2.28 1.83 16.93
C ILE A 35 -0.97 2.26 16.27
N ASP A 36 0.03 1.39 16.31
CA ASP A 36 1.29 1.60 15.62
C ASP A 36 1.09 1.49 14.10
N ALA A 37 0.87 2.64 13.48
CA ALA A 37 0.62 2.79 12.05
C ALA A 37 1.44 3.99 11.54
N GLU A 38 2.62 3.70 10.99
CA GLU A 38 3.51 4.70 10.42
C GLU A 38 3.69 4.49 8.93
N LEU A 39 3.75 5.61 8.19
CA LEU A 39 4.15 5.64 6.79
C LEU A 39 5.34 6.58 6.70
N ASP A 40 6.51 6.02 6.44
CA ASP A 40 7.72 6.80 6.13
C ASP A 40 7.86 6.89 4.60
N PRO A 41 7.66 8.08 4.00
CA PRO A 41 7.81 8.27 2.57
C PRO A 41 9.22 7.93 2.06
N SER A 42 10.25 8.08 2.90
CA SER A 42 11.64 7.80 2.51
C SER A 42 11.86 6.31 2.21
N LEU A 43 11.20 5.43 2.98
CA LEU A 43 11.22 3.98 2.75
C LEU A 43 10.46 3.61 1.48
N VAL A 44 9.37 4.31 1.16
CA VAL A 44 8.64 4.12 -0.11
C VAL A 44 9.54 4.49 -1.29
N ASP A 45 10.21 5.64 -1.22
CA ASP A 45 11.11 6.07 -2.27
C ASP A 45 12.33 5.13 -2.40
N GLU A 46 12.85 4.62 -1.28
CA GLU A 46 13.94 3.65 -1.29
C GLU A 46 13.52 2.33 -1.93
N ALA A 47 12.32 1.83 -1.63
CA ALA A 47 11.78 0.64 -2.25
C ALA A 47 11.62 0.83 -3.77
N ILE A 48 11.11 1.98 -4.21
CA ILE A 48 10.99 2.33 -5.63
C ILE A 48 12.36 2.39 -6.30
N ARG A 49 13.34 3.09 -5.71
CA ARG A 49 14.71 3.19 -6.25
C ARG A 49 15.35 1.82 -6.38
N THR A 50 15.29 1.02 -5.32
CA THR A 50 15.90 -0.31 -5.27
C THR A 50 15.28 -1.24 -6.31
N ALA A 51 13.95 -1.27 -6.41
CA ALA A 51 13.25 -2.06 -7.42
C ALA A 51 13.53 -1.59 -8.85
N SER A 52 13.76 -0.29 -9.07
CA SER A 52 14.11 0.27 -10.37
C SER A 52 15.50 -0.19 -10.85
N LEU A 53 16.45 -0.38 -9.93
CA LEU A 53 17.80 -0.84 -10.23
C LEU A 53 17.85 -2.33 -10.63
N HIS A 54 16.88 -3.12 -10.19
CA HIS A 54 16.76 -4.55 -10.53
C HIS A 54 16.13 -4.78 -11.92
N SER A 55 16.37 -3.86 -12.88
CA SER A 55 15.81 -3.91 -14.23
C SER A 55 16.40 -5.02 -15.14
N TYR A 56 17.39 -5.78 -14.67
CA TYR A 56 17.77 -7.03 -15.32
C TYR A 56 16.79 -8.13 -14.89
N ILE A 57 15.77 -8.34 -15.72
CA ILE A 57 14.64 -9.19 -15.40
C ILE A 57 14.69 -10.44 -16.31
N PRO A 58 15.10 -11.61 -15.80
CA PRO A 58 14.99 -12.88 -16.54
C PRO A 58 13.56 -13.19 -17.03
N LYS A 59 12.56 -12.57 -16.38
CA LYS A 59 11.12 -12.69 -16.66
C LYS A 59 10.49 -11.48 -17.39
N ALA A 60 11.27 -10.71 -18.15
CA ALA A 60 10.77 -9.48 -18.78
C ALA A 60 9.54 -9.73 -19.69
N LYS A 61 9.54 -10.88 -20.37
CA LYS A 61 8.47 -11.30 -21.28
C LYS A 61 7.18 -11.63 -20.54
N GLU A 62 7.27 -12.27 -19.39
CA GLU A 62 6.12 -12.61 -18.53
C GLU A 62 5.46 -11.35 -17.99
N ILE A 63 6.25 -10.35 -17.58
CA ILE A 63 5.72 -9.05 -17.17
C ILE A 63 5.01 -8.35 -18.34
N GLU A 64 5.58 -8.40 -19.55
CA GLU A 64 4.92 -7.81 -20.73
C GLU A 64 3.59 -8.49 -21.05
N VAL A 65 3.51 -9.82 -20.93
CA VAL A 65 2.25 -10.57 -21.07
C VAL A 65 1.25 -10.20 -19.96
N LEU A 66 1.69 -9.99 -18.73
CA LEU A 66 0.82 -9.57 -17.64
C LEU A 66 0.26 -8.16 -17.87
N GLN A 67 1.12 -7.22 -18.27
CA GLN A 67 0.72 -5.85 -18.60
C GLN A 67 -0.29 -5.79 -19.74
N SER A 68 -0.14 -6.63 -20.77
CA SER A 68 -1.09 -6.68 -21.89
C SER A 68 -2.45 -7.23 -21.45
N LYS A 69 -2.48 -8.27 -20.62
CA LYS A 69 -3.71 -8.82 -20.05
C LYS A 69 -4.43 -7.85 -19.12
N LEU A 70 -3.68 -7.07 -18.35
CA LEU A 70 -4.23 -6.05 -17.45
C LEU A 70 -4.54 -4.73 -18.15
N SER A 71 -4.07 -4.54 -19.39
CA SER A 71 -4.09 -3.25 -20.10
C SER A 71 -3.48 -2.12 -19.26
N TYR A 72 -2.42 -2.44 -18.49
CA TYR A 72 -1.76 -1.52 -17.57
C TYR A 72 -0.24 -1.68 -17.67
N LYS A 73 0.49 -0.57 -17.77
CA LYS A 73 1.96 -0.57 -17.78
C LYS A 73 2.48 -0.32 -16.38
N PHE A 74 3.29 -1.23 -15.84
CA PHE A 74 3.91 -1.05 -14.55
C PHE A 74 5.03 -0.01 -14.67
N PRO A 75 5.00 1.06 -13.86
CA PRO A 75 6.06 2.07 -13.87
C PRO A 75 7.39 1.49 -13.38
N ILE A 76 7.34 0.60 -12.38
CA ILE A 76 8.52 -0.01 -11.75
C ILE A 76 8.36 -1.53 -11.82
N LYS A 77 8.87 -2.15 -12.89
CA LYS A 77 8.72 -3.60 -13.14
C LYS A 77 9.27 -4.46 -12.00
N GLY A 78 10.33 -4.00 -11.33
CA GLY A 78 10.95 -4.71 -10.21
C GLY A 78 10.05 -4.90 -8.98
N LEU A 79 8.97 -4.13 -8.84
CA LEU A 79 7.98 -4.31 -7.76
C LEU A 79 7.02 -5.49 -8.02
N VAL A 80 7.04 -6.06 -9.23
CA VAL A 80 6.13 -7.14 -9.66
C VAL A 80 6.88 -8.45 -9.91
N LEU A 81 8.14 -8.52 -9.45
CA LEU A 81 9.00 -9.71 -9.53
C LEU A 81 8.91 -10.58 -8.29
#